data_AF-A0A843BVM0-F1
#
_entry.id   AF-A0A843BVM0-F1
#
_cell.length_a   1.000
_cell.length_b   1.000
_cell.length_c   1.000
_cell.angle_alpha   90.00
_cell.angle_beta   90.00
_cell.angle_gamma   90.00
#
_symmetry.space_group_name_H-M   'P 1'
#
loop_
_entity.id
_entity.type
_entity.pdbx_description
1 polymer ?
#
loop_
_entity_poly.entity_id
_entity_poly.type
_entity_poly.pdbx_seq_one_letter_code
_entity_poly.pdbx_strand_id
1 'polypeptide(L)'
;MNSKVFVILVIISLVFVIPTAYAQVSIADKANQKLVEVRIDSEGNVHVTHVIDSLKKPKQVELISGTISDISLTDKEGNERQLSILGDNDAVLILPSNDDSILQYKVDNVILEIDGTWTWDFLYLQSTNFILPKEVDLLFVNERPVFLDDKKGIACHGCQMLLEYSINESKSYEDVKWEEEKFVVEIRSQTDIEQFVFDQPSKSISFEITEENRLVTTIIPLELLWEPYTVFLDDEKILFHQYINNGTHIWLNIKPDTSGQVSIIGTTVVPEFPIIAPLTIGFLMILVLPFMKKFNLR
;
A
#
# COMPACT_ATOMS: atom_id res chain seq x y z
N MET A 1 -25.72 26.46 52.09
CA MET A 1 -25.68 25.05 51.63
C MET A 1 -25.45 24.16 52.84
N ASN A 2 -26.30 23.17 53.09
CA ASN A 2 -26.24 22.37 54.32
C ASN A 2 -24.95 21.53 54.32
N SER A 3 -24.16 21.55 55.40
CA SER A 3 -22.83 20.91 55.48
C SER A 3 -22.87 19.43 55.06
N LYS A 4 -23.96 18.73 55.36
CA LYS A 4 -24.20 17.34 54.93
C LYS A 4 -24.32 17.16 53.42
N VAL A 5 -24.90 18.14 52.72
CA VAL A 5 -25.07 18.12 51.25
C VAL A 5 -23.73 18.37 50.55
N PHE A 6 -22.89 19.23 51.13
CA PHE A 6 -21.56 19.49 50.58
C PHE A 6 -20.64 18.27 50.69
N VAL A 7 -20.67 17.56 51.82
CA VAL A 7 -19.89 16.33 52.00
C VAL A 7 -20.32 15.23 51.03
N ILE A 8 -21.63 15.09 50.78
CA ILE A 8 -22.14 14.12 49.79
C ILE A 8 -21.68 14.47 48.38
N LEU A 9 -21.72 15.74 47.99
CA LEU A 9 -21.24 16.20 46.68
C LEU A 9 -19.73 15.98 46.49
N VAL A 10 -18.93 16.18 47.54
CA VAL A 10 -17.48 15.93 47.51
C VAL A 10 -17.18 14.43 47.37
N ILE A 11 -17.93 13.57 48.06
CA ILE A 11 -17.77 12.11 47.95
C ILE A 11 -18.16 11.62 46.55
N ILE A 12 -19.27 12.10 46.00
CA ILE A 12 -19.70 11.77 44.62
C ILE A 12 -18.67 12.26 43.61
N SER A 13 -18.15 13.48 43.78
CA SER A 13 -17.09 14.03 42.94
C SER A 13 -15.82 13.18 42.97
N LEU A 14 -15.45 12.58 44.12
CA LEU A 14 -14.27 11.71 44.22
C LEU A 14 -14.44 10.38 43.49
N VAL A 15 -15.66 9.83 43.42
CA VAL A 15 -15.94 8.56 42.72
C VAL A 15 -15.92 8.75 41.19
N PHE A 16 -16.28 9.92 40.68
CA PHE A 16 -16.24 10.23 39.25
C PHE A 16 -14.83 10.49 38.69
N VAL A 17 -13.80 10.67 39.52
CA VAL A 17 -12.41 10.87 39.06
C VAL A 17 -11.60 9.57 39.03
N ILE A 18 -12.19 8.42 39.36
CA ILE A 18 -11.49 7.15 39.23
C ILE A 18 -11.47 6.84 37.72
N PRO A 19 -10.30 6.82 37.07
CA PRO A 19 -10.23 6.38 35.70
C PRO A 19 -10.66 4.90 35.70
N THR A 20 -11.79 4.59 35.06
CA THR A 20 -12.14 3.21 34.75
C THR A 20 -11.16 2.74 33.70
N ALA A 21 -10.03 2.20 34.15
CA ALA A 21 -9.17 1.41 33.30
C ALA A 21 -9.94 0.12 33.00
N TYR A 22 -10.49 0.01 31.79
CA TYR A 22 -10.88 -1.28 31.24
C TYR A 22 -9.59 -2.09 31.07
N ALA A 23 -9.17 -2.79 32.12
CA ALA A 23 -8.15 -3.81 31.98
C ALA A 23 -8.80 -4.94 31.16
N GLN A 24 -8.30 -5.17 29.94
CA GLN A 24 -8.61 -6.38 29.20
C GLN A 24 -8.18 -7.55 30.08
N VAL A 25 -9.15 -8.34 30.57
CA VAL A 25 -8.90 -9.43 31.51
C VAL A 25 -8.15 -10.53 30.78
N SER A 26 -6.83 -10.56 30.94
CA SER A 26 -6.00 -11.67 30.47
C SER A 26 -6.05 -12.78 31.52
N ILE A 27 -6.40 -13.99 31.08
CA ILE A 27 -6.61 -15.17 31.94
C ILE A 27 -5.30 -15.96 32.10
N ALA A 28 -4.34 -15.76 31.19
CA ALA A 28 -3.01 -16.37 31.23
C ALA A 28 -1.97 -15.50 30.49
N ASP A 29 -0.69 -15.74 30.75
CA ASP A 29 0.41 -15.07 30.03
C ASP A 29 0.27 -15.24 28.51
N LYS A 30 0.65 -14.22 27.74
CA LYS A 30 0.63 -14.27 26.26
C LYS A 30 1.57 -15.35 25.73
N ALA A 31 1.08 -16.11 24.76
CA ALA A 31 1.87 -17.12 24.06
C ALA A 31 2.91 -16.45 23.15
N ASN A 32 4.07 -17.11 23.02
CA ASN A 32 5.05 -16.69 22.04
C ASN A 32 4.66 -17.25 20.67
N GLN A 33 4.57 -16.37 19.68
CA GLN A 33 4.11 -16.71 18.34
C GLN A 33 5.30 -16.62 17.39
N LYS A 34 5.74 -17.76 16.85
CA LYS A 34 6.83 -17.84 15.87
C LYS A 34 6.43 -17.21 14.54
N LEU A 35 5.17 -17.34 14.17
CA LEU A 35 4.60 -16.87 12.92
C LEU A 35 3.15 -16.49 13.15
N VAL A 36 2.76 -15.36 12.57
CA VAL A 36 1.36 -15.02 12.30
C VAL A 36 1.29 -14.76 10.80
N GLU A 37 0.52 -15.57 10.09
CA GLU A 37 0.27 -15.43 8.65
C GLU A 37 -1.21 -15.11 8.45
N VAL A 38 -1.48 -14.04 7.73
CA VAL A 38 -2.78 -13.63 7.23
C VAL A 38 -2.77 -13.86 5.73
N ARG A 39 -3.61 -14.76 5.25
CA ARG A 39 -3.78 -15.04 3.83
C ARG A 39 -5.12 -14.52 3.37
N ILE A 40 -5.11 -13.75 2.30
CA ILE A 40 -6.29 -13.20 1.66
C ILE A 40 -6.40 -13.85 0.28
N ASP A 41 -7.56 -14.40 -0.05
CA ASP A 41 -7.82 -14.95 -1.37
C ASP A 41 -8.48 -13.94 -2.31
N SER A 42 -8.65 -14.31 -3.58
CA SER A 42 -9.18 -13.44 -4.63
C SER A 42 -10.67 -13.09 -4.43
N GLU A 43 -11.34 -13.69 -3.46
CA GLU A 43 -12.73 -13.40 -3.07
C GLU A 43 -12.78 -12.52 -1.80
N GLY A 44 -11.63 -12.17 -1.24
CA GLY A 44 -11.51 -11.38 -0.02
C GLY A 44 -11.68 -12.18 1.28
N ASN A 45 -11.73 -13.51 1.21
CA ASN A 45 -11.80 -14.32 2.43
C ASN A 45 -10.44 -14.30 3.14
N VAL A 46 -10.48 -14.13 4.46
CA VAL A 46 -9.27 -14.04 5.28
C VAL A 46 -9.10 -15.31 6.09
N HIS A 47 -7.96 -15.97 5.90
CA HIS A 47 -7.52 -17.10 6.70
C HIS A 47 -6.28 -16.74 7.51
N VAL A 48 -6.33 -17.00 8.81
CA VAL A 48 -5.24 -16.68 9.74
C VAL A 48 -4.62 -17.96 10.27
N THR A 49 -3.30 -17.99 10.31
CA THR A 49 -2.52 -19.08 10.90
C THR A 49 -1.51 -18.52 11.89
N HIS A 50 -1.53 -19.04 13.12
CA HIS A 50 -0.52 -18.79 14.14
C HIS A 50 0.28 -20.06 14.38
N VAL A 51 1.61 -19.93 14.45
CA VAL A 51 2.50 -20.98 14.94
C VAL A 51 2.97 -20.61 16.33
N ILE A 52 2.51 -21.35 17.34
CA ILE A 52 2.78 -21.09 18.75
C ILE A 52 3.86 -22.04 19.25
N ASP A 53 4.85 -21.52 19.99
CA ASP A 53 5.88 -22.33 20.63
C ASP A 53 5.32 -23.38 21.58
N SER A 54 6.03 -24.49 21.75
CA SER A 54 5.77 -25.46 22.83
C SER A 54 5.58 -24.77 24.19
N LEU A 55 4.58 -25.21 24.94
CA LEU A 55 4.11 -24.54 26.17
C LEU A 55 4.29 -25.44 27.40
N LYS A 56 4.93 -24.93 28.46
CA LYS A 56 5.01 -25.62 29.76
C LYS A 56 3.84 -25.31 30.70
N LYS A 57 3.10 -24.25 30.40
CA LYS A 57 1.96 -23.73 31.16
C LYS A 57 0.91 -23.24 30.17
N PRO A 58 -0.39 -23.21 30.54
CA PRO A 58 -1.41 -22.61 29.69
C PRO A 58 -1.04 -21.18 29.32
N LYS A 59 -1.24 -20.80 28.06
CA LYS A 59 -0.98 -19.45 27.56
C LYS A 59 -2.11 -18.96 26.66
N GLN A 60 -2.28 -17.65 26.60
CA GLN A 60 -3.32 -17.00 25.82
C GLN A 60 -2.78 -16.50 24.47
N VAL A 61 -3.54 -16.68 23.40
CA VAL A 61 -3.33 -16.04 22.09
C VAL A 61 -4.50 -15.10 21.84
N GLU A 62 -4.22 -13.82 21.63
CA GLU A 62 -5.21 -12.85 21.13
C GLU A 62 -5.43 -13.10 19.64
N LEU A 63 -6.69 -13.17 19.23
CA LEU A 63 -7.07 -13.30 17.83
C LEU A 63 -7.11 -11.92 17.17
N ILE A 64 -6.90 -11.89 15.86
CA ILE A 64 -7.08 -10.69 15.04
C ILE A 64 -8.54 -10.29 15.09
N SER A 65 -8.83 -9.01 15.35
CA SER A 65 -10.20 -8.52 15.48
C SER A 65 -11.04 -8.72 14.21
N GLY A 66 -12.28 -9.18 14.38
CA GLY A 66 -13.23 -9.43 13.30
C GLY A 66 -14.28 -10.47 13.69
N THR A 67 -15.09 -10.92 12.73
CA THR A 67 -16.04 -12.02 12.99
C THR A 67 -15.31 -13.36 12.83
N ILE A 68 -15.03 -14.04 13.94
CA ILE A 68 -14.21 -15.26 13.91
C ILE A 68 -15.05 -16.52 13.68
N SER A 69 -14.61 -17.36 12.75
CA SER A 69 -15.19 -18.67 12.44
C SER A 69 -14.11 -19.74 12.22
N ASP A 70 -14.52 -21.02 12.20
CA ASP A 70 -13.67 -22.18 11.87
C ASP A 70 -12.35 -22.29 12.69
N ILE A 71 -12.39 -21.97 13.98
CA ILE A 71 -11.22 -22.06 14.87
C ILE A 71 -10.81 -23.53 15.06
N SER A 72 -9.55 -23.84 14.77
CA SER A 72 -8.95 -25.16 14.99
C SER A 72 -7.54 -25.03 15.55
N LEU A 73 -7.13 -26.00 16.37
CA LEU A 73 -5.80 -26.10 16.93
C LEU A 73 -5.25 -27.50 16.63
N THR A 74 -4.10 -27.57 15.99
CA THR A 74 -3.43 -28.83 15.65
C THR A 74 -1.98 -28.83 16.13
N ASP A 75 -1.35 -30.00 16.15
CA ASP A 75 0.10 -30.11 16.21
C ASP A 75 0.75 -30.13 14.82
N LYS A 76 2.07 -30.28 14.78
CA LYS A 76 2.83 -30.35 13.52
C LYS A 76 2.46 -31.55 12.63
N GLU A 77 1.88 -32.59 13.19
CA GLU A 77 1.45 -33.80 12.47
C GLU A 77 -0.02 -33.68 11.99
N GLY A 78 -0.72 -32.61 12.38
CA GLY A 78 -2.11 -32.36 12.05
C GLY A 78 -3.11 -32.97 13.02
N ASN A 79 -2.67 -33.48 14.18
CA ASN A 79 -3.58 -34.01 15.18
C ASN A 79 -4.28 -32.87 15.91
N GLU A 80 -5.62 -32.94 16.02
CA GLU A 80 -6.41 -31.94 16.73
C GLU A 80 -6.08 -31.87 18.23
N ARG A 81 -6.09 -30.66 18.77
CA ARG A 81 -5.86 -30.35 20.18
C ARG A 81 -7.00 -29.55 20.76
N GLN A 82 -7.23 -29.73 22.06
CA GLN A 82 -8.22 -28.96 22.80
C GLN A 82 -7.76 -27.50 22.99
N LEU A 83 -8.70 -26.58 22.82
CA LEU A 83 -8.56 -25.17 23.10
C LEU A 83 -9.77 -24.68 23.90
N SER A 84 -9.62 -23.57 24.61
CA SER A 84 -10.76 -22.87 25.21
C SER A 84 -10.87 -21.48 24.60
N ILE A 85 -12.05 -21.12 24.10
CA ILE A 85 -12.31 -19.79 23.57
C ILE A 85 -12.66 -18.86 24.74
N LEU A 86 -12.12 -17.65 24.71
CA LEU A 86 -12.26 -16.64 25.76
C LEU A 86 -12.96 -15.39 25.21
N GLY A 87 -13.83 -14.78 26.02
CA GLY A 87 -14.57 -13.58 25.64
C GLY A 87 -15.54 -13.83 24.48
N ASP A 88 -15.72 -12.83 23.62
CA ASP A 88 -16.55 -12.91 22.41
C ASP A 88 -15.74 -13.42 21.21
N ASN A 89 -14.98 -14.50 21.42
CA ASN A 89 -14.01 -15.05 20.47
C ASN A 89 -12.82 -14.11 20.17
N ASP A 90 -12.41 -13.30 21.14
CA ASP A 90 -11.27 -12.39 20.99
C ASP A 90 -9.93 -13.05 21.30
N ALA A 91 -9.96 -14.19 22.00
CA ALA A 91 -8.75 -14.89 22.41
C ALA A 91 -9.00 -16.39 22.62
N VAL A 92 -7.92 -17.16 22.57
CA VAL A 92 -7.93 -18.59 22.91
C VAL A 92 -6.91 -18.90 24.00
N LEU A 93 -7.27 -19.81 24.90
CA LEU A 93 -6.37 -20.43 25.86
C LEU A 93 -5.84 -21.75 25.30
N ILE A 94 -4.52 -21.83 25.18
CA ILE A 94 -3.82 -23.01 24.70
C ILE A 94 -3.22 -23.74 25.90
N LEU A 95 -3.49 -25.04 25.99
CA LEU A 95 -2.98 -25.91 27.05
C LEU A 95 -1.49 -26.27 26.83
N PRO A 96 -0.76 -26.69 27.87
CA PRO A 96 0.63 -27.12 27.76
C PRO A 96 0.84 -28.20 26.69
N SER A 97 1.94 -28.11 25.96
CA SER A 97 2.35 -29.06 24.94
C SER A 97 3.87 -29.15 24.81
N ASN A 98 4.37 -30.33 24.44
CA ASN A 98 5.80 -30.53 24.19
C ASN A 98 6.24 -30.05 22.80
N ASP A 99 5.29 -29.92 21.87
CA ASP A 99 5.52 -29.47 20.50
C ASP A 99 4.78 -28.17 20.23
N ASP A 100 5.23 -27.44 19.21
CA ASP A 100 4.55 -26.25 18.70
C ASP A 100 3.10 -26.61 18.32
N SER A 101 2.21 -25.63 18.47
CA SER A 101 0.81 -25.75 18.08
C SER A 101 0.50 -24.82 16.92
N ILE A 102 -0.36 -25.25 16.01
CA ILE A 102 -0.81 -24.49 14.85
C ILE A 102 -2.27 -24.13 15.09
N LEU A 103 -2.55 -22.83 15.26
CA LEU A 103 -3.90 -22.29 15.43
C LEU A 103 -4.34 -21.69 14.11
N GLN A 104 -5.50 -22.11 13.60
CA GLN A 104 -6.05 -21.62 12.34
C GLN A 104 -7.50 -21.18 12.53
N TYR A 105 -7.91 -20.14 11.83
CA TYR A 105 -9.29 -19.65 11.83
C TYR A 105 -9.55 -18.74 10.63
N LYS A 106 -10.82 -18.40 10.42
CA LYS A 106 -11.26 -17.40 9.43
C LYS A 106 -11.69 -16.12 10.12
N VAL A 107 -11.52 -15.00 9.42
CA VAL A 107 -11.95 -13.68 9.86
C VAL A 107 -12.89 -13.10 8.82
N ASP A 108 -14.17 -13.10 9.12
CA ASP A 108 -15.22 -12.65 8.21
C ASP A 108 -15.48 -11.14 8.41
N ASN A 109 -15.91 -10.48 7.33
CA ASN A 109 -16.36 -9.09 7.30
C ASN A 109 -15.30 -8.05 7.72
N VAL A 110 -14.01 -8.32 7.49
CA VAL A 110 -12.93 -7.37 7.81
C VAL A 110 -12.40 -6.59 6.61
N ILE A 111 -12.58 -7.11 5.40
CA ILE A 111 -12.24 -6.38 4.17
C ILE A 111 -13.52 -5.87 3.55
N LEU A 112 -13.54 -4.57 3.24
CA LEU A 112 -14.64 -3.87 2.59
C LEU A 112 -14.22 -3.48 1.19
N GLU A 113 -15.10 -3.67 0.21
CA GLU A 113 -14.90 -3.15 -1.14
C GLU A 113 -15.52 -1.75 -1.23
N ILE A 114 -14.68 -0.75 -1.52
CA ILE A 114 -15.07 0.66 -1.66
C ILE A 114 -14.57 1.11 -3.03
N ASP A 115 -15.49 1.41 -3.95
CA ASP A 115 -15.18 1.86 -5.32
C ASP A 115 -14.14 0.97 -6.02
N GLY A 116 -14.37 -0.35 -6.01
CA GLY A 116 -13.46 -1.36 -6.60
C GLY A 116 -12.16 -1.61 -5.83
N THR A 117 -11.95 -0.93 -4.70
CA THR A 117 -10.76 -1.06 -3.85
C THR A 117 -11.07 -1.83 -2.58
N TRP A 118 -10.39 -2.96 -2.39
CA TRP A 118 -10.45 -3.74 -1.16
C TRP A 118 -9.70 -2.99 -0.07
N THR A 119 -10.37 -2.75 1.05
CA THR A 119 -9.91 -1.90 2.14
C THR A 119 -10.02 -2.64 3.47
N TRP A 120 -8.94 -2.67 4.24
CA TRP A 120 -8.91 -3.23 5.59
C TRP A 120 -8.18 -2.30 6.57
N ASP A 121 -8.90 -1.79 7.56
CA ASP A 121 -8.29 -1.15 8.74
C ASP A 121 -7.80 -2.23 9.71
N PHE A 122 -6.54 -2.61 9.55
CA PHE A 122 -5.91 -3.70 10.28
C PHE A 122 -5.25 -3.19 11.57
N LEU A 123 -5.57 -3.85 12.68
CA LEU A 123 -4.89 -3.65 13.96
C LEU A 123 -4.51 -5.00 14.57
N TYR A 124 -3.21 -5.25 14.68
CA TYR A 124 -2.68 -6.37 15.45
C TYR A 124 -1.24 -6.09 15.88
N LEU A 125 -0.98 -6.22 17.18
CA LEU A 125 0.28 -5.76 17.77
C LEU A 125 1.45 -6.76 17.60
N GLN A 126 1.20 -7.96 17.07
CA GLN A 126 2.27 -8.90 16.75
C GLN A 126 2.83 -8.66 15.35
N SER A 127 3.95 -9.32 15.07
CA SER A 127 4.47 -9.36 13.70
C SER A 127 3.61 -10.28 12.84
N THR A 128 3.11 -9.77 11.73
CA THR A 128 2.17 -10.44 10.84
C THR A 128 2.67 -10.41 9.41
N ASN A 129 2.66 -11.57 8.77
CA ASN A 129 2.92 -11.73 7.35
C ASN A 129 1.59 -11.75 6.61
N PHE A 130 1.43 -10.86 5.64
CA PHE A 130 0.29 -10.83 4.74
C PHE A 130 0.66 -11.53 3.44
N ILE A 131 -0.16 -12.48 3.03
CA ILE A 131 -0.10 -13.14 1.74
C ILE A 131 -1.34 -12.69 0.96
N LEU A 132 -1.10 -11.95 -0.12
CA LEU A 132 -2.14 -11.35 -0.95
C LEU A 132 -2.54 -12.32 -2.08
N PRO A 133 -3.69 -12.08 -2.73
CA PRO A 133 -4.06 -12.78 -3.96
C PRO A 133 -2.97 -12.63 -5.02
N LYS A 134 -2.83 -13.62 -5.90
CA LYS A 134 -1.74 -13.63 -6.90
C LYS A 134 -1.89 -12.53 -7.94
N GLU A 135 -3.11 -12.04 -8.12
CA GLU A 135 -3.47 -10.97 -9.03
C GLU A 135 -2.97 -9.60 -8.54
N VAL A 136 -2.64 -9.48 -7.25
CA VAL A 136 -2.16 -8.24 -6.65
C VAL A 136 -0.64 -8.13 -6.79
N ASP A 137 -0.19 -7.14 -7.58
CA ASP A 137 1.20 -6.73 -7.70
C ASP A 137 1.49 -5.35 -7.06
N LEU A 138 0.43 -4.58 -6.75
CA LEU A 138 0.50 -3.27 -6.11
C LEU A 138 -0.56 -3.18 -5.00
N LEU A 139 -0.12 -2.76 -3.83
CA LEU A 139 -1.00 -2.45 -2.69
C LEU A 139 -0.59 -1.12 -2.06
N PHE A 140 -1.45 -0.61 -1.18
CA PHE A 140 -1.25 0.65 -0.49
C PHE A 140 -1.34 0.42 1.00
N VAL A 141 -0.33 0.92 1.72
CA VAL A 141 -0.29 0.89 3.18
C VAL A 141 -0.29 2.32 3.67
N ASN A 142 -1.38 2.74 4.31
CA ASN A 142 -1.56 4.13 4.74
C ASN A 142 -1.27 5.12 3.61
N GLU A 143 -1.96 4.94 2.47
CA GLU A 143 -1.85 5.75 1.24
C GLU A 143 -0.50 5.65 0.51
N ARG A 144 0.44 4.80 0.97
CA ARG A 144 1.75 4.63 0.33
C ARG A 144 1.78 3.39 -0.54
N PRO A 145 2.10 3.51 -1.83
CA PRO A 145 2.23 2.35 -2.71
C PRO A 145 3.38 1.43 -2.27
N VAL A 146 3.11 0.12 -2.34
CA VAL A 146 4.07 -0.97 -2.14
C VAL A 146 3.94 -1.90 -3.33
N PHE A 147 4.90 -1.82 -4.24
CA PHE A 147 4.99 -2.74 -5.37
C PHE A 147 5.59 -4.07 -4.91
N LEU A 148 4.86 -5.16 -5.16
CA LEU A 148 5.23 -6.51 -4.74
C LEU A 148 6.22 -7.18 -5.70
N ASP A 149 6.23 -6.80 -6.99
CA ASP A 149 7.05 -7.48 -8.00
C ASP A 149 6.78 -9.01 -7.95
N ASP A 150 7.81 -9.85 -7.80
CA ASP A 150 7.66 -11.30 -7.65
C ASP A 150 7.28 -11.76 -6.21
N LYS A 151 7.07 -10.82 -5.27
CA LYS A 151 6.70 -11.14 -3.88
C LYS A 151 5.20 -11.42 -3.78
N LYS A 152 4.82 -12.20 -2.77
CA LYS A 152 3.42 -12.61 -2.53
C LYS A 152 2.70 -11.77 -1.48
N GLY A 153 3.36 -10.72 -0.97
CA GLY A 153 2.80 -9.86 0.06
C GLY A 153 3.87 -9.20 0.93
N ILE A 154 3.45 -8.74 2.11
CA ILE A 154 4.23 -7.87 3.00
C ILE A 154 4.34 -8.46 4.40
N ALA A 155 5.38 -8.08 5.14
CA ALA A 155 5.47 -8.32 6.56
C ALA A 155 5.31 -6.99 7.30
N CYS A 156 4.62 -7.01 8.42
CA CYS A 156 4.44 -5.84 9.25
C CYS A 156 4.66 -6.18 10.73
N HIS A 157 5.35 -5.31 11.45
CA HIS A 157 5.75 -5.52 12.84
C HIS A 157 4.97 -4.59 13.76
N GLY A 158 3.96 -5.11 14.47
CA GLY A 158 3.15 -4.30 15.40
C GLY A 158 2.31 -3.25 14.68
N CYS A 159 1.44 -3.70 13.80
CA CYS A 159 0.74 -2.86 12.83
C CYS A 159 -0.52 -2.23 13.40
N GLN A 160 -0.67 -0.95 13.11
CA GLN A 160 -1.96 -0.40 12.74
C GLN A 160 -1.81 0.15 11.32
N MET A 161 -2.61 -0.34 10.38
CA MET A 161 -2.52 0.13 8.99
C MET A 161 -3.85 0.03 8.26
N LEU A 162 -4.09 1.02 7.41
CA LEU A 162 -5.06 0.92 6.34
C LEU A 162 -4.39 0.22 5.14
N LEU A 163 -4.82 -1.01 4.87
CA LEU A 163 -4.40 -1.79 3.71
C LEU A 163 -5.44 -1.62 2.60
N GLU A 164 -5.02 -1.11 1.44
CA GLU A 164 -5.85 -0.93 0.25
C GLU A 164 -5.22 -1.67 -0.95
N TYR A 165 -5.99 -2.41 -1.74
CA TYR A 165 -5.52 -3.07 -2.97
C TYR A 165 -6.65 -3.36 -3.96
N SER A 166 -6.29 -3.74 -5.19
CA SER A 166 -7.24 -4.06 -6.25
C SER A 166 -6.80 -5.30 -7.02
N ILE A 167 -7.76 -6.09 -7.48
CA ILE A 167 -7.52 -7.36 -8.20
C ILE A 167 -8.01 -7.33 -9.66
N ASN A 168 -8.87 -6.36 -10.01
CA ASN A 168 -9.55 -6.27 -11.30
C ASN A 168 -9.41 -4.86 -11.91
N GLU A 169 -8.24 -4.24 -11.75
CA GLU A 169 -7.94 -2.97 -12.41
C GLU A 169 -7.97 -3.09 -13.93
N SER A 170 -8.54 -2.10 -14.59
CA SER A 170 -8.35 -1.89 -16.02
C SER A 170 -6.95 -1.37 -16.31
N LYS A 171 -6.42 -1.75 -17.47
CA LYS A 171 -5.13 -1.32 -17.99
C LYS A 171 -5.32 -0.73 -19.37
N SER A 172 -5.15 0.58 -19.49
CA SER A 172 -5.04 1.24 -20.79
C SER A 172 -3.59 1.35 -21.23
N TYR A 173 -3.35 1.08 -22.50
CA TYR A 173 -2.04 1.20 -23.14
C TYR A 173 -2.13 2.19 -24.28
N GLU A 174 -1.53 3.36 -24.08
CA GLU A 174 -1.66 4.50 -24.99
C GLU A 174 -0.38 4.66 -25.82
N ASP A 175 -0.50 4.43 -27.12
CA ASP A 175 0.59 4.57 -28.08
C ASP A 175 0.88 6.04 -28.37
N VAL A 176 2.04 6.53 -27.94
CA VAL A 176 2.54 7.87 -28.23
C VAL A 176 3.63 7.80 -29.28
N LYS A 177 3.43 8.49 -30.40
CA LYS A 177 4.49 8.70 -31.40
C LYS A 177 5.17 10.04 -31.14
N TRP A 178 6.45 10.00 -30.81
CA TRP A 178 7.29 11.19 -30.65
C TRP A 178 8.57 11.01 -31.49
N GLU A 179 8.87 12.00 -32.33
CA GLU A 179 9.90 11.91 -33.37
C GLU A 179 9.73 10.68 -34.28
N GLU A 180 10.76 9.84 -34.41
CA GLU A 180 10.75 8.60 -35.18
C GLU A 180 10.45 7.36 -34.31
N GLU A 181 10.19 7.55 -33.02
CA GLU A 181 10.02 6.49 -32.04
C GLU A 181 8.57 6.36 -31.56
N LYS A 182 8.28 5.18 -31.00
CA LYS A 182 6.97 4.85 -30.42
C LYS A 182 7.17 4.48 -28.97
N PHE A 183 6.35 5.08 -28.13
CA PHE A 183 6.35 4.92 -26.69
C PHE A 183 4.96 4.46 -26.26
N VAL A 184 4.91 3.68 -25.18
CA VAL A 184 3.64 3.24 -24.60
C VAL A 184 3.53 3.85 -23.21
N VAL A 185 2.45 4.57 -22.95
CA VAL A 185 2.08 4.99 -21.61
C VAL A 185 1.05 3.99 -21.10
N GLU A 186 1.33 3.35 -19.96
CA GLU A 186 0.37 2.46 -19.31
C GLU A 186 -0.36 3.22 -18.20
N ILE A 187 -1.68 3.13 -18.18
CA ILE A 187 -2.54 3.69 -17.13
C ILE A 187 -3.33 2.54 -16.52
N ARG A 188 -3.18 2.35 -15.22
CA ARG A 188 -3.90 1.35 -14.42
C ARG A 188 -4.91 2.06 -13.53
N SER A 189 -6.16 1.64 -13.56
CA SER A 189 -7.28 2.34 -12.92
C SER A 189 -8.45 1.37 -12.72
N GLN A 190 -9.42 1.68 -11.83
CA GLN A 190 -10.61 0.81 -11.68
C GLN A 190 -11.49 0.74 -12.93
N THR A 191 -11.67 1.88 -13.59
CA THR A 191 -12.41 2.01 -14.83
C THR A 191 -11.48 2.34 -15.99
N ASP A 192 -11.96 2.12 -17.21
CA ASP A 192 -11.27 2.60 -18.41
C ASP A 192 -11.13 4.12 -18.37
N ILE A 193 -10.01 4.62 -18.90
CA ILE A 193 -9.78 6.06 -19.07
C ILE A 193 -10.20 6.48 -20.48
N GLU A 194 -10.57 7.75 -20.62
CA GLU A 194 -10.98 8.33 -21.90
C GLU A 194 -10.07 9.51 -22.28
N GLN A 195 -10.15 9.91 -23.54
CA GLN A 195 -9.54 11.15 -24.06
C GLN A 195 -8.04 11.32 -23.71
N PHE A 196 -7.25 10.24 -23.86
CA PHE A 196 -5.82 10.36 -23.67
C PHE A 196 -5.20 11.34 -24.67
N VAL A 197 -4.43 12.29 -24.16
CA VAL A 197 -3.70 13.28 -24.95
C VAL A 197 -2.28 13.42 -24.41
N PHE A 198 -1.30 13.27 -25.31
CA PHE A 198 0.07 13.71 -25.08
C PHE A 198 0.31 15.01 -25.84
N ASP A 199 0.69 16.05 -25.12
CA ASP A 199 1.03 17.36 -25.68
C ASP A 199 2.46 17.73 -25.30
N GLN A 200 3.37 17.63 -26.26
CA GLN A 200 4.79 17.87 -26.03
C GLN A 200 5.12 19.36 -25.77
N PRO A 201 4.57 20.34 -26.52
CA PRO A 201 4.77 21.76 -26.22
C PRO A 201 4.44 22.17 -24.78
N SER A 202 3.34 21.65 -24.23
CA SER A 202 2.96 21.90 -22.83
C SER A 202 3.60 20.93 -21.84
N LYS A 203 4.26 19.88 -22.35
CA LYS A 203 4.88 18.79 -21.59
C LYS A 203 3.85 18.18 -20.66
N SER A 204 2.74 17.73 -21.23
CA SER A 204 1.67 17.14 -20.46
C SER A 204 1.18 15.85 -21.06
N ILE A 205 0.79 14.95 -20.16
CA ILE A 205 -0.10 13.83 -20.44
C ILE A 205 -1.41 14.15 -19.72
N SER A 206 -2.53 14.05 -20.42
CA SER A 206 -3.85 14.20 -19.83
C SER A 206 -4.80 13.09 -20.25
N PHE A 207 -5.72 12.73 -19.38
CA PHE A 207 -6.78 11.75 -19.63
C PHE A 207 -7.97 12.01 -18.72
N GLU A 208 -9.15 11.57 -19.13
CA GLU A 208 -10.38 11.68 -18.34
C GLU A 208 -10.64 10.38 -17.57
N ILE A 209 -11.06 10.55 -16.32
CA ILE A 209 -11.58 9.48 -15.47
C ILE A 209 -13.08 9.72 -15.32
N THR A 210 -13.88 8.74 -15.73
CA THR A 210 -15.34 8.85 -15.82
C THR A 210 -16.07 8.66 -14.50
N GLU A 211 -15.45 7.95 -13.55
CA GLU A 211 -16.01 7.61 -12.23
C GLU A 211 -15.03 7.97 -11.11
N GLU A 212 -15.50 8.02 -9.87
CA GLU A 212 -14.62 8.15 -8.71
C GLU A 212 -13.63 6.99 -8.69
N ASN A 213 -12.34 7.30 -8.68
CA ASN A 213 -11.31 6.28 -8.84
C ASN A 213 -10.24 6.46 -7.76
N ARG A 214 -10.29 5.61 -6.75
CA ARG A 214 -9.43 5.78 -5.57
C ARG A 214 -7.94 5.59 -5.87
N LEU A 215 -7.59 4.88 -6.94
CA LEU A 215 -6.21 4.49 -7.23
C LEU A 215 -5.97 4.48 -8.74
N VAL A 216 -5.20 5.47 -9.21
CA VAL A 216 -4.71 5.53 -10.58
C VAL A 216 -3.20 5.47 -10.59
N THR A 217 -2.65 4.57 -11.39
CA THR A 217 -1.20 4.47 -11.61
C THR A 217 -0.89 4.75 -13.06
N THR A 218 -0.03 5.73 -13.30
CA THR A 218 0.49 6.04 -14.63
C THR A 218 1.95 5.64 -14.71
N ILE A 219 2.30 4.84 -15.71
CA ILE A 219 3.65 4.41 -16.02
C ILE A 219 4.11 5.17 -17.25
N ILE A 220 5.03 6.12 -17.04
CA ILE A 220 5.43 7.08 -18.06
C ILE A 220 6.87 6.81 -18.49
N PRO A 221 7.13 6.63 -19.79
CA PRO A 221 8.49 6.64 -20.32
C PRO A 221 9.16 8.00 -20.05
N LEU A 222 10.35 7.97 -19.44
CA LEU A 222 11.12 9.18 -19.17
C LEU A 222 11.56 9.90 -20.44
N GLU A 223 11.52 9.28 -21.61
CA GLU A 223 11.82 9.97 -22.87
C GLU A 223 10.68 10.86 -23.36
N LEU A 224 9.43 10.58 -22.94
CA LEU A 224 8.26 11.40 -23.26
C LEU A 224 8.12 12.59 -22.31
N LEU A 225 8.33 12.37 -21.00
CA LEU A 225 8.00 13.37 -19.99
C LEU A 225 8.97 13.36 -18.81
N TRP A 226 9.68 14.48 -18.61
CA TRP A 226 10.76 14.59 -17.62
C TRP A 226 10.29 15.06 -16.25
N GLU A 227 10.91 14.49 -15.22
CA GLU A 227 10.81 14.94 -13.84
C GLU A 227 11.32 16.39 -13.65
N PRO A 228 10.88 17.11 -12.59
CA PRO A 228 9.82 16.73 -11.66
C PRO A 228 8.42 17.01 -12.22
N TYR A 229 7.43 16.29 -11.69
CA TYR A 229 6.04 16.38 -12.13
C TYR A 229 5.17 17.28 -11.23
N THR A 230 4.11 17.81 -11.81
CA THR A 230 2.95 18.32 -11.09
C THR A 230 1.69 17.66 -11.64
N VAL A 231 0.77 17.27 -10.78
CA VAL A 231 -0.47 16.57 -11.16
C VAL A 231 -1.66 17.44 -10.78
N PHE A 232 -2.64 17.50 -11.68
CA PHE A 232 -3.89 18.24 -11.52
C PHE A 232 -5.10 17.33 -11.79
N LEU A 233 -6.22 17.64 -11.15
CA LEU A 233 -7.56 17.14 -11.45
C LEU A 233 -8.45 18.36 -11.70
N ASP A 234 -8.99 18.51 -12.92
CA ASP A 234 -9.82 19.67 -13.33
C ASP A 234 -9.20 21.03 -12.92
N ASP A 235 -7.93 21.24 -13.25
CA ASP A 235 -7.10 22.41 -12.90
C ASP A 235 -6.72 22.56 -11.41
N GLU A 236 -7.22 21.71 -10.51
CA GLU A 236 -6.81 21.70 -9.10
C GLU A 236 -5.61 20.79 -8.88
N LYS A 237 -4.54 21.33 -8.25
CA LYS A 237 -3.35 20.54 -7.96
C LYS A 237 -3.64 19.50 -6.88
N ILE A 238 -3.33 18.24 -7.18
CA ILE A 238 -3.53 17.11 -6.25
C ILE A 238 -2.20 16.48 -5.82
N LEU A 239 -2.27 15.67 -4.76
CA LEU A 239 -1.13 14.88 -4.29
C LEU A 239 -0.92 13.68 -5.20
N PHE A 240 0.35 13.33 -5.37
CA PHE A 240 0.77 12.14 -6.11
C PHE A 240 2.00 11.54 -5.44
N HIS A 241 2.21 10.25 -5.66
CA HIS A 241 3.37 9.53 -5.17
C HIS A 241 4.14 8.93 -6.34
N GLN A 242 5.38 9.34 -6.49
CA GLN A 242 6.34 8.60 -7.31
C GLN A 242 6.97 7.50 -6.44
N TYR A 243 6.87 6.26 -6.89
CA TYR A 243 7.31 5.12 -6.08
C TYR A 243 8.30 4.17 -6.78
N ILE A 244 8.37 4.21 -8.11
CA ILE A 244 9.41 3.52 -8.89
C ILE A 244 9.97 4.47 -9.94
N ASN A 245 11.30 4.50 -10.06
CA ASN A 245 12.02 5.03 -11.21
C ASN A 245 13.12 4.02 -11.53
N ASN A 246 13.02 3.35 -12.68
CA ASN A 246 13.98 2.33 -13.11
C ASN A 246 15.01 2.86 -14.12
N GLY A 247 15.04 4.18 -14.35
CA GLY A 247 15.92 4.85 -15.31
C GLY A 247 15.34 4.96 -16.73
N THR A 248 14.27 4.23 -17.07
CA THR A 248 13.58 4.35 -18.38
C THR A 248 12.12 4.76 -18.23
N HIS A 249 11.48 4.33 -17.15
CA HIS A 249 10.08 4.61 -16.85
C HIS A 249 9.95 5.08 -15.40
N ILE A 250 8.83 5.75 -15.15
CA ILE A 250 8.44 6.21 -13.84
C ILE A 250 7.01 5.80 -13.54
N TRP A 251 6.77 5.43 -12.28
CA TRP A 251 5.44 5.05 -11.80
C TRP A 251 4.93 6.15 -10.89
N LEU A 252 3.85 6.79 -11.33
CA LEU A 252 3.15 7.81 -10.57
C LEU A 252 1.82 7.24 -10.11
N ASN A 253 1.60 7.22 -8.80
CA ASN A 253 0.29 6.95 -8.23
C ASN A 253 -0.43 8.25 -7.89
N ILE A 254 -1.71 8.30 -8.22
CA ILE A 254 -2.60 9.43 -8.08
C ILE A 254 -3.89 8.89 -7.44
N LYS A 255 -4.48 9.68 -6.54
CA LYS A 255 -5.75 9.37 -5.87
C LYS A 255 -6.74 10.50 -6.17
N PRO A 256 -7.42 10.47 -7.32
CA PRO A 256 -8.46 11.43 -7.62
C PRO A 256 -9.70 11.15 -6.76
N ASP A 257 -10.18 12.17 -6.06
CA ASP A 257 -11.35 12.06 -5.19
C ASP A 257 -12.69 12.20 -5.95
N THR A 258 -12.65 12.61 -7.21
CA THR A 258 -13.80 12.76 -8.11
C THR A 258 -13.45 12.31 -9.53
N SER A 259 -14.47 12.13 -10.38
CA SER A 259 -14.26 12.10 -11.83
C SER A 259 -13.76 13.47 -12.33
N GLY A 260 -13.11 13.47 -13.49
CA GLY A 260 -12.52 14.67 -14.08
C GLY A 260 -11.31 14.37 -14.95
N GLN A 261 -10.69 15.43 -15.48
CA GLN A 261 -9.48 15.35 -16.26
C GLN A 261 -8.25 15.35 -15.34
N VAL A 262 -7.48 14.28 -15.41
CA VAL A 262 -6.15 14.22 -14.81
C VAL A 262 -5.14 14.80 -15.79
N SER A 263 -4.28 15.70 -15.32
CA SER A 263 -3.18 16.28 -16.10
C SER A 263 -1.85 16.15 -15.35
N ILE A 264 -0.88 15.51 -15.98
CA ILE A 264 0.48 15.30 -15.46
C ILE A 264 1.44 16.16 -16.28
N ILE A 265 2.06 17.15 -15.64
CA ILE A 265 2.92 18.13 -16.30
C ILE A 265 4.37 17.94 -15.87
N GLY A 266 5.27 17.72 -16.84
CA GLY A 266 6.71 17.70 -16.64
C GLY A 266 7.27 19.12 -16.58
N THR A 267 7.99 19.47 -15.51
CA THR A 267 8.49 20.84 -15.34
C THR A 267 9.82 21.09 -16.06
N THR A 268 10.51 20.04 -16.52
CA THR A 268 11.79 20.13 -17.26
C THR A 268 11.56 20.03 -18.77
N VAL A 269 12.31 20.81 -19.58
CA VAL A 269 12.31 20.68 -21.04
C VAL A 269 13.05 19.42 -21.49
N VAL A 270 12.42 18.60 -22.35
CA VAL A 270 13.12 17.61 -23.16
C VAL A 270 13.88 18.38 -24.25
N PRO A 271 15.23 18.32 -24.31
CA PRO A 271 15.98 19.02 -25.33
C PRO A 271 15.77 18.33 -26.68
N GLU A 272 15.37 19.11 -27.69
CA GLU A 272 15.14 18.67 -29.08
C GLU A 272 16.42 18.17 -29.79
N PHE A 273 17.57 18.22 -29.11
CA PHE A 273 18.82 17.66 -29.58
C PHE A 273 19.52 16.94 -28.42
N PRO A 274 20.13 15.76 -28.65
CA PRO A 274 20.96 15.14 -27.65
C PRO A 274 22.03 16.14 -27.20
N ILE A 275 22.20 16.32 -25.89
CA ILE A 275 23.18 17.27 -25.28
C ILE A 275 24.60 17.05 -25.82
N ILE A 276 24.86 15.86 -26.38
CA ILE A 276 26.08 15.48 -27.08
C ILE A 276 26.33 16.34 -28.34
N ALA A 277 25.30 16.77 -29.10
CA ALA A 277 25.49 17.48 -30.35
C ALA A 277 26.16 18.87 -30.20
N PRO A 278 25.76 19.75 -29.25
CA PRO A 278 26.51 20.96 -28.95
C PRO A 278 27.95 20.68 -28.49
N LEU A 279 28.14 19.62 -27.71
CA LEU A 279 29.43 19.21 -27.15
C LEU A 279 30.38 18.69 -28.23
N THR A 280 29.89 17.88 -29.16
CA THR A 280 30.67 17.37 -30.30
C THR A 280 31.01 18.49 -31.26
N ILE A 281 30.07 19.40 -31.57
CA ILE A 281 30.35 20.57 -32.40
C ILE A 281 31.41 21.47 -31.72
N GLY A 282 31.27 21.73 -30.43
CA GLY A 282 32.25 22.50 -29.65
C GLY A 282 33.64 21.86 -29.66
N PHE A 283 33.72 20.55 -29.46
CA PHE A 283 34.97 19.80 -29.50
C PHE A 283 35.60 19.79 -30.90
N LEU A 284 34.77 19.65 -31.95
CA LEU A 284 35.21 19.69 -33.34
C LEU A 284 35.75 21.08 -33.72
N MET A 285 35.11 22.16 -33.26
CA MET A 285 35.62 23.53 -33.45
C MET A 285 37.01 23.69 -32.82
N ILE A 286 37.22 23.20 -31.59
CA ILE A 286 38.52 23.27 -30.91
C ILE A 286 39.60 22.51 -31.68
N LEU A 287 39.26 21.36 -32.29
CA LEU A 287 40.19 20.58 -33.10
C LEU A 287 40.49 21.20 -34.47
N VAL A 288 39.50 21.83 -35.11
CA VAL A 288 39.63 22.35 -36.49
C VAL A 288 40.22 23.78 -36.53
N LEU A 289 39.92 24.63 -35.54
CA LEU A 289 40.43 26.01 -35.45
C LEU A 289 41.97 26.14 -35.56
N PRO A 290 42.78 25.30 -34.89
CA PRO A 290 44.24 25.34 -35.01
C PRO A 290 44.74 24.97 -36.41
N PHE A 291 44.07 24.02 -37.08
CA PHE A 291 44.43 23.58 -38.43
C PHE A 291 44.11 24.65 -39.46
N MET A 292 42.96 25.34 -39.35
CA MET A 292 42.61 26.44 -40.24
C MET A 292 43.58 27.62 -40.14
N LYS A 293 44.09 27.94 -38.93
CA LYS A 293 45.15 28.94 -38.76
C LYS A 293 46.47 28.57 -39.45
N LYS A 294 46.75 27.27 -39.64
CA LYS A 294 47.98 26.78 -40.27
C LYS A 294 47.95 26.87 -41.81
N PHE A 295 46.76 26.88 -42.42
CA PHE A 295 46.61 27.00 -43.88
C PHE A 295 46.52 28.44 -44.39
N ASN A 296 46.23 29.42 -43.53
CA ASN A 296 46.19 30.85 -43.88
C ASN A 296 47.53 31.60 -43.68
N LEU A 297 48.60 30.89 -43.31
CA LEU A 297 49.97 31.41 -43.27
C LEU A 297 50.75 30.87 -44.48
N ARG A 298 50.37 31.28 -45.69
CA ARG A 298 51.22 31.20 -46.87
C ARG A 298 50.83 32.24 -47.92
#